data_AF-A0A1F7LSX5-F1
#
_entry.id   AF-A0A1F7LSX5-F1
#
_cell.length_a   1.000
_cell.length_b   1.000
_cell.length_c   1.000
_cell.angle_alpha   90.00
_cell.angle_beta   90.00
_cell.angle_gamma   90.00
#
_symmetry.space_group_name_H-M   'P 1'
#
loop_
_entity.id
_entity.type
_entity.pdbx_description
1 polymer ?
#
loop_
_entity_poly.entity_id
_entity_poly.type
_entity_poly.pdbx_seq_one_letter_code
_entity_poly.pdbx_strand_id
1 'polypeptide(L)'
;MIRDFFLGFIRIHVLHHAAEHPVYGLSLIEELRRHGYALSPGTLYPILHGLAEAGYLRLEKRVVGGRVRKYYTSTARGRRALAAARTQITELVREVLGPPPQPSSPPLPSRPASRGVRGRRYRRGATRR
;
A
#
# COMPACT_ATOMS: atom_id res chain seq x y z
N MET A 1 20.46 -1.26 11.30
CA MET A 1 20.14 -1.08 9.86
C MET A 1 18.68 -1.42 9.54
N ILE A 2 18.28 -2.70 9.35
CA ILE A 2 16.89 -3.05 8.97
C ILE A 2 15.86 -2.64 10.03
N ARG A 3 16.21 -2.79 11.33
CA ARG A 3 15.37 -2.34 12.44
C ARG A 3 15.06 -0.85 12.38
N ASP A 4 16.03 -0.03 11.98
CA ASP A 4 15.90 1.43 11.99
C ASP A 4 14.93 1.89 10.90
N PHE A 5 15.02 1.30 9.70
CA PHE A 5 14.05 1.51 8.62
C PHE A 5 12.65 1.09 9.04
N PHE A 6 12.51 -0.09 9.64
CA PHE A 6 11.23 -0.57 10.15
C PHE A 6 10.60 0.41 11.14
N LEU A 7 11.35 0.87 12.15
CA LEU A 7 10.86 1.86 13.10
C LEU A 7 10.52 3.21 12.41
N GLY A 8 11.22 3.57 11.35
CA GLY A 8 10.87 4.69 10.47
C GLY A 8 9.50 4.51 9.83
N PHE A 9 9.23 3.37 9.21
CA PHE A 9 7.95 3.06 8.58
C PHE A 9 6.78 3.04 9.58
N ILE A 10 7.01 2.52 10.78
CA ILE A 10 6.01 2.57 11.86
C ILE A 10 5.67 4.01 12.25
N ARG A 11 6.67 4.90 12.37
CA ARG A 11 6.40 6.32 12.66
C ARG A 11 5.52 6.96 11.59
N ILE A 12 5.77 6.65 10.31
CA ILE A 12 4.98 7.17 9.20
C ILE A 12 3.53 6.64 9.26
N HIS A 13 3.34 5.34 9.52
CA HIS A 13 2.00 4.75 9.70
C HIS A 13 1.23 5.39 10.85
N VAL A 14 1.91 5.60 11.99
CA VAL A 14 1.30 6.27 13.14
C VAL A 14 0.84 7.68 12.78
N LEU A 15 1.68 8.47 12.11
CA LEU A 15 1.31 9.82 11.68
C LEU A 15 0.18 9.81 10.65
N HIS A 16 0.16 8.82 9.76
CA HIS A 16 -0.90 8.68 8.76
C HIS A 16 -2.27 8.47 9.42
N HIS A 17 -2.40 7.46 10.29
CA HIS A 17 -3.68 7.20 10.95
C HIS A 17 -4.07 8.30 11.93
N ALA A 18 -3.10 8.83 12.70
CA ALA A 18 -3.36 9.93 13.64
C ALA A 18 -3.76 11.25 12.95
N ALA A 19 -3.49 11.38 11.64
CA ALA A 19 -3.95 12.52 10.84
C ALA A 19 -5.41 12.38 10.38
N GLU A 20 -5.92 11.16 10.26
CA GLU A 20 -7.30 10.88 9.84
C GLU A 20 -8.27 10.92 11.01
N HIS A 21 -7.90 10.29 12.13
CA HIS A 21 -8.72 10.28 13.33
C HIS A 21 -7.85 10.06 14.59
N PRO A 22 -8.36 10.33 15.81
CA PRO A 22 -7.67 9.97 17.03
C PRO A 22 -7.41 8.45 17.09
N VAL A 23 -6.19 8.06 17.45
CA VAL A 23 -5.77 6.65 17.56
C VAL A 23 -5.32 6.30 18.97
N TYR A 24 -5.46 5.05 19.39
CA TYR A 24 -4.92 4.56 20.65
C TYR A 24 -3.96 3.40 20.41
N GLY A 25 -3.07 3.13 21.37
CA GLY A 25 -1.96 2.19 21.17
C GLY A 25 -2.41 0.80 20.68
N LEU A 26 -3.45 0.24 21.29
CA LEU A 26 -3.95 -1.08 20.90
C LEU A 26 -4.52 -1.11 19.47
N SER A 27 -5.25 -0.07 19.02
CA SER A 27 -5.78 -0.05 17.64
C SER A 27 -4.65 -0.05 16.60
N LEU A 28 -3.54 0.64 16.90
CA LEU A 28 -2.37 0.65 16.02
C LEU A 28 -1.66 -0.70 15.98
N ILE A 29 -1.56 -1.42 17.11
CA ILE A 29 -1.01 -2.79 17.15
C ILE A 29 -1.87 -3.71 16.26
N GLU A 30 -3.19 -3.65 16.41
CA GLU A 30 -4.13 -4.49 15.66
C GLU A 30 -4.11 -4.18 14.16
N GLU A 31 -4.05 -2.90 13.77
CA GLU A 31 -3.92 -2.46 12.38
C GLU A 31 -2.60 -2.95 11.77
N LEU A 32 -1.47 -2.69 12.42
CA LEU A 32 -0.15 -3.11 11.92
C LEU A 32 -0.02 -4.63 11.81
N ARG A 33 -0.65 -5.38 12.72
CA ARG A 33 -0.71 -6.84 12.65
C ARG A 33 -1.46 -7.32 11.40
N ARG A 34 -2.51 -6.61 10.98
CA ARG A 34 -3.24 -6.91 9.73
C ARG A 34 -2.39 -6.69 8.48
N HIS A 35 -1.42 -5.76 8.55
CA HIS A 35 -0.43 -5.51 7.49
C HIS A 35 0.81 -6.43 7.55
N GLY A 36 0.79 -7.47 8.39
CA GLY A 36 1.88 -8.45 8.52
C GLY A 36 3.00 -8.03 9.48
N TYR A 37 2.82 -6.94 10.24
CA TYR A 37 3.83 -6.47 11.19
C TYR A 37 3.51 -6.91 12.62
N ALA A 38 4.39 -7.72 13.21
CA ALA A 38 4.31 -8.09 14.63
C ALA A 38 5.00 -7.03 15.50
N LEU A 39 4.24 -6.02 15.94
CA LEU A 39 4.74 -4.97 16.82
C LEU A 39 4.32 -5.22 18.28
N SER A 40 5.30 -5.30 19.19
CA SER A 40 4.99 -5.44 20.61
C SER A 40 4.60 -4.09 21.23
N PRO A 41 3.82 -4.09 22.33
CA PRO A 41 3.60 -2.89 23.13
C PRO A 41 4.90 -2.19 23.54
N GLY A 42 5.93 -2.97 23.90
CA GLY A 42 7.25 -2.47 24.30
C GLY A 42 7.99 -1.73 23.20
N THR A 43 7.59 -1.90 21.93
CA THR A 43 8.13 -1.12 20.80
C THR A 43 7.24 0.06 20.44
N LEU A 44 5.91 -0.15 20.41
CA LEU A 44 4.98 0.90 19.98
C LEU A 44 4.92 2.08 20.95
N TYR A 45 4.81 1.83 22.25
CA TYR A 45 4.61 2.91 23.21
C TYR A 45 5.79 3.89 23.30
N PRO A 46 7.06 3.43 23.26
CA PRO A 46 8.19 4.34 23.10
C PRO A 46 8.13 5.19 21.83
N ILE A 47 7.68 4.63 20.69
CA ILE A 47 7.50 5.41 19.45
C ILE A 47 6.44 6.49 19.62
N LEU A 48 5.28 6.13 20.19
CA LEU A 48 4.20 7.08 20.44
C LEU A 48 4.62 8.19 21.40
N HIS A 49 5.36 7.83 22.45
CA HIS A 49 5.89 8.78 23.42
C HIS A 49 6.87 9.74 22.75
N GLY A 50 7.87 9.23 22.02
CA GLY A 50 8.86 10.07 21.34
C GLY A 50 8.24 10.98 20.28
N LEU A 51 7.22 10.53 19.54
CA LEU A 51 6.50 11.38 18.59
C LEU A 51 5.68 12.48 19.28
N ALA A 52 5.12 12.19 20.45
CA ALA A 52 4.40 13.19 21.25
C ALA A 52 5.36 14.23 21.85
N GLU A 53 6.48 13.79 22.43
CA GLU A 53 7.52 14.69 22.97
C GLU A 53 8.13 15.58 21.89
N ALA A 54 8.38 15.03 20.69
CA ALA A 54 8.87 15.80 19.56
C ALA A 54 7.79 16.70 18.91
N GLY A 55 6.56 16.70 19.44
CA GLY A 55 5.47 17.58 19.01
C GLY A 55 4.80 17.17 17.70
N TYR A 56 5.04 15.96 17.19
CA TYR A 56 4.35 15.44 16.00
C TYR A 56 2.95 14.88 16.33
N LEU A 57 2.77 14.41 17.56
CA LEU A 57 1.47 13.96 18.09
C LEU A 57 1.05 14.81 19.28
N ARG A 58 -0.26 15.00 19.42
CA ARG A 58 -0.91 15.48 20.64
C ARG A 58 -1.50 14.29 21.37
N LEU A 59 -1.23 14.18 22.67
CA LEU A 59 -1.83 13.19 23.55
C LEU A 59 -3.04 13.78 24.28
N GLU A 60 -4.16 13.07 24.23
CA GLU A 60 -5.37 13.36 25.00
C GLU A 60 -5.73 12.13 25.85
N LYS A 61 -6.09 12.35 27.12
CA LYS A 61 -6.56 11.29 28.01
C LYS A 61 -8.07 11.35 28.08
N ARG A 62 -8.75 10.24 27.78
CA ARG A 62 -10.22 10.13 27.86
C ARG A 62 -10.62 8.99 28.76
N VAL A 63 -11.67 9.16 29.56
CA VAL A 63 -12.26 8.07 30.35
C VAL A 63 -13.29 7.36 29.48
N VAL A 64 -13.10 6.07 29.25
CA VAL A 64 -14.02 5.23 28.48
C VAL A 64 -14.29 3.96 29.29
N GLY A 65 -15.54 3.75 29.70
CA GLY A 65 -15.92 2.61 30.54
C GLY A 65 -15.16 2.57 31.87
N GLY A 66 -14.99 3.72 32.52
CA GLY A 66 -14.26 3.84 33.79
C GLY A 66 -12.74 3.70 33.70
N ARG A 67 -12.16 3.50 32.50
CA ARG A 67 -10.71 3.38 32.30
C ARG A 67 -10.15 4.56 31.50
N VAL A 68 -8.99 5.06 31.92
CA VAL A 68 -8.27 6.12 31.19
C VAL A 68 -7.61 5.51 29.95
N ARG A 69 -7.97 6.03 28.78
CA ARG A 69 -7.37 5.71 27.48
C ARG A 69 -6.59 6.90 26.95
N LYS A 70 -5.42 6.63 26.39
CA LYS A 70 -4.54 7.61 25.73
C LYS A 70 -4.84 7.63 24.23
N TYR A 71 -5.33 8.75 23.75
CA TYR A 71 -5.57 9.02 22.33
C TYR A 71 -4.49 9.94 21.78
N TYR A 72 -4.01 9.64 20.58
CA TYR A 72 -2.99 10.40 19.88
C TYR A 72 -3.60 10.97 18.60
N THR A 73 -3.33 12.23 18.30
CA THR A 73 -3.76 12.91 17.06
C THR A 73 -2.58 13.66 16.48
N SER A 74 -2.40 13.65 15.16
CA SER A 74 -1.32 14.40 14.51
C SER A 74 -1.52 15.90 14.65
N THR A 75 -0.45 16.58 15.07
CA THR A 75 -0.38 18.04 15.10
C THR A 75 -0.15 18.59 13.69
N ALA A 76 -0.19 19.92 13.53
CA ALA A 76 0.23 20.57 12.30
C ALA A 76 1.68 20.20 11.91
N ARG A 77 2.58 20.08 12.89
CA ARG A 77 3.96 19.63 12.67
C ARG A 77 3.99 18.16 12.21
N GLY A 78 3.20 17.28 12.83
CA GLY A 78 3.03 15.89 12.41
C GLY A 78 2.57 15.76 10.96
N ARG A 79 1.56 16.54 10.56
CA ARG A 79 1.03 16.55 9.20
C ARG A 79 2.05 17.04 8.18
N ARG A 80 2.85 18.07 8.50
CA ARG A 80 3.95 18.52 7.63
C ARG A 80 5.03 17.45 7.48
N ALA A 81 5.41 16.79 8.57
CA ALA A 81 6.38 15.69 8.53
C ALA A 81 5.88 14.51 7.68
N LEU A 82 4.59 14.16 7.82
CA LEU A 82 3.95 13.13 6.98
C LEU A 82 3.96 13.52 5.50
N ALA A 83 3.66 14.78 5.17
CA ALA A 83 3.69 15.27 3.79
C ALA A 83 5.10 15.16 3.19
N ALA A 84 6.14 15.58 3.92
CA ALA A 84 7.53 15.43 3.49
C ALA A 84 7.92 13.96 3.28
N ALA A 85 7.53 13.09 4.21
CA ALA A 85 7.78 11.66 4.11
C ALA A 85 7.10 11.03 2.88
N ARG A 86 5.89 11.46 2.53
CA ARG A 86 5.19 10.99 1.31
C ARG A 86 5.97 11.33 0.04
N THR A 87 6.50 12.54 -0.06
CA THR A 87 7.36 12.94 -1.19
C THR A 87 8.59 12.04 -1.27
N GLN A 88 9.30 11.84 -0.16
CA GLN A 88 10.49 10.99 -0.12
C GLN A 88 10.19 9.52 -0.46
N ILE A 89 9.09 8.96 0.04
CA ILE A 89 8.65 7.60 -0.29
C ILE A 89 8.37 7.48 -1.79
N THR A 90 7.73 8.48 -2.39
CA THR A 90 7.36 8.46 -3.81
C THR A 90 8.61 8.40 -4.70
N GLU A 91 9.59 9.24 -4.42
CA GLU A 91 10.88 9.21 -5.15
C GLU A 91 11.63 7.90 -4.89
N LEU A 92 11.70 7.43 -3.64
CA LEU A 92 12.38 6.18 -3.31
C LEU A 92 11.76 4.97 -4.02
N VAL A 93 10.42 4.88 -4.03
CA VAL A 93 9.69 3.82 -4.73
C VAL A 93 9.98 3.87 -6.23
N ARG A 94 9.97 5.06 -6.83
CA ARG A 94 10.29 5.25 -8.25
C ARG A 94 11.70 4.76 -8.59
N GLU A 95 12.68 5.07 -7.75
CA GLU A 95 14.08 4.70 -7.97
C GLU A 95 14.35 3.21 -7.72
N VAL A 96 13.83 2.66 -6.62
CA VAL A 96 14.18 1.30 -6.16
C VAL A 96 13.32 0.23 -6.82
N LEU A 97 12.07 0.53 -7.17
CA LEU A 97 11.16 -0.45 -7.78
C LEU A 97 11.04 -0.30 -9.31
N GLY A 98 11.54 0.78 -9.91
CA GLY A 98 11.49 1.04 -11.36
C GLY A 98 10.06 1.05 -11.95
N PRO A 99 9.89 1.24 -13.27
CA PRO A 99 8.62 0.88 -13.90
C PRO A 99 8.39 -0.63 -13.74
N PRO A 100 7.15 -1.09 -13.49
CA PRO A 100 6.86 -2.52 -13.41
C PRO A 100 7.35 -3.22 -14.70
N PRO A 101 7.79 -4.49 -14.64
CA PRO A 101 8.00 -5.26 -15.85
C PRO A 101 6.70 -5.20 -16.65
N GLN A 102 6.76 -4.57 -17.84
CA GLN A 102 5.65 -4.59 -18.77
C GLN A 102 5.32 -6.06 -18.99
N PRO A 103 4.09 -6.55 -18.74
CA PRO A 103 3.73 -7.88 -19.18
C PRO A 103 3.94 -7.87 -20.69
N SER A 104 4.91 -8.64 -21.16
CA SER A 104 5.12 -8.89 -22.58
C SER A 104 3.81 -9.40 -23.13
N SER A 105 3.04 -8.52 -23.76
CA SER A 105 1.88 -8.95 -24.52
C SER A 105 2.42 -9.96 -25.54
N PRO A 106 1.94 -11.21 -25.55
CA PRO A 106 2.37 -12.14 -26.58
C PRO A 106 2.06 -11.51 -27.94
N PRO A 107 2.92 -11.68 -28.95
CA PRO A 107 2.67 -11.10 -30.26
C PRO A 107 1.29 -11.55 -30.74
N LEU A 108 0.46 -10.57 -31.13
CA LEU A 108 -0.85 -10.83 -31.72
C LEU A 108 -0.69 -11.84 -32.86
N PRO A 109 -1.53 -12.89 -32.94
CA PRO A 109 -1.48 -13.79 -34.09
C PRO A 109 -1.77 -12.96 -35.35
N SER A 110 -0.83 -13.01 -36.31
CA SER A 110 -1.00 -12.41 -37.62
C SER A 110 -2.30 -12.92 -38.24
N ARG A 111 -3.24 -12.01 -38.49
CA ARG A 111 -4.51 -12.32 -39.18
C ARG A 111 -4.19 -13.08 -40.47
N PRO A 112 -4.88 -14.20 -40.77
CA PRO A 112 -4.71 -14.83 -42.06
C PRO A 112 -5.20 -13.88 -43.15
N ALA A 113 -4.42 -13.75 -44.21
CA ALA A 113 -4.80 -13.01 -45.41
C ALA A 113 -6.09 -13.60 -45.98
N SER A 114 -7.19 -12.90 -45.78
CA SER A 114 -8.45 -13.19 -46.46
C SER A 114 -8.44 -12.46 -47.80
N ARG A 115 -8.26 -13.20 -48.89
CA ARG A 115 -9.10 -13.13 -50.12
C ARG A 115 -8.36 -13.70 -51.34
N GLY A 116 -9.07 -14.58 -52.05
CA GLY A 116 -8.67 -15.08 -53.37
C GLY A 116 -9.67 -16.09 -53.94
N VAL A 117 -10.93 -15.68 -54.07
CA VAL A 117 -12.00 -16.46 -54.73
C VAL A 117 -11.69 -16.67 -56.22
N ARG A 118 -11.88 -17.90 -56.72
CA ARG A 118 -12.35 -18.34 -58.07
C ARG A 118 -11.91 -19.80 -58.26
N GLY A 119 -12.71 -20.76 -58.69
CA GLY A 119 -14.07 -20.81 -59.18
C GLY A 119 -14.25 -22.16 -59.89
N ARG A 120 -15.42 -22.79 -59.70
CA ARG A 120 -16.09 -23.73 -60.62
C ARG A 120 -15.26 -24.89 -61.22
N ARG A 121 -15.67 -26.13 -60.90
CA ARG A 121 -16.14 -27.07 -61.93
C ARG A 121 -17.00 -28.18 -61.35
N TYR A 122 -18.23 -28.21 -61.85
CA TYR A 122 -19.22 -29.28 -61.78
C TYR A 122 -18.85 -30.39 -62.78
N ARG A 123 -18.93 -31.66 -62.38
CA ARG A 123 -19.22 -32.86 -63.20
C ARG A 123 -19.40 -34.02 -62.20
N ARG A 124 -20.61 -34.43 -61.80
CA ARG A 124 -21.61 -35.29 -62.48
C ARG A 124 -21.04 -36.55 -63.15
N GLY A 125 -21.56 -37.70 -62.71
CA GLY A 125 -21.45 -39.05 -63.28
C GLY A 125 -21.04 -40.06 -62.21
N ALA A 126 -21.95 -40.81 -61.56
CA ALA A 126 -22.45 -42.12 -62.02
C ALA A 126 -21.30 -43.17 -62.06
N THR A 127 -21.36 -44.39 -61.50
CA THR A 127 -22.48 -45.30 -61.24
C THR A 127 -21.95 -46.53 -60.45
N ARG A 128 -22.86 -47.14 -59.66
CA ARG A 128 -23.08 -48.60 -59.44
C ARG A 128 -22.05 -49.49 -58.71
N ARG A 129 -22.63 -50.13 -57.68
CA ARG A 129 -22.54 -51.52 -57.20
C ARG A 129 -21.25 -51.99 -56.54
#